data_AF-A0AAD8V1S1-F1
#
_entry.id   AF-A0AAD8V1S1-F1
#
_cell.length_a   1.000
_cell.length_b   1.000
_cell.length_c   1.000
_cell.angle_alpha   90.00
_cell.angle_beta   90.00
_cell.angle_gamma   90.00
#
_symmetry.space_group_name_H-M   'P 1'
#
loop_
_entity.id
_entity.type
_entity.pdbx_description
1 polymer ?
#
loop_
_entity_poly.entity_id
_entity_poly.type
_entity_poly.pdbx_seq_one_letter_code
_entity_poly.pdbx_strand_id
1 'polypeptide(L)'
;MEHIDTHSLGHQIPQSYLKDLATESRKMTAIFFALWTLPFCIMQVDAKAVFAHFMVRSSVQILKANYSSSRVGNTENYAMKDFEYDVSLAQQAHIDGFALNIAYREATNAGSVNMMFNAAQTARFKLILFDYADWGPWP
;
A
#
# COMPACT_ATOMS: atom_id res chain seq x y z
N MET A 1 5.11 10.87 90.72
CA MET A 1 4.28 10.77 89.50
C MET A 1 5.17 11.27 88.37
N GLU A 2 5.79 10.34 87.66
CA GLU A 2 6.82 10.61 86.66
C GLU A 2 6.15 11.14 85.40
N HIS A 3 6.48 12.37 84.99
CA HIS A 3 5.90 13.01 83.82
C HIS A 3 6.65 12.49 82.58
N ILE A 4 6.02 11.58 81.84
CA ILE A 4 6.58 11.03 80.61
C ILE A 4 6.40 12.07 79.50
N ASP A 5 7.51 12.68 79.07
CA ASP A 5 7.53 13.58 77.92
C ASP A 5 7.22 12.82 76.64
N THR A 6 6.06 13.09 76.05
CA THR A 6 5.58 12.47 74.80
C THR A 6 6.25 13.04 73.54
N HIS A 7 7.41 13.70 73.65
CA HIS A 7 8.03 14.44 72.56
C HIS A 7 9.00 13.64 71.66
N SER A 8 9.03 12.30 71.76
CA SER A 8 10.10 11.49 71.15
C SER A 8 9.70 10.51 70.02
N LEU A 9 8.56 10.68 69.35
CA LEU A 9 8.17 9.76 68.24
C LEU A 9 7.72 10.47 66.96
N GLY A 10 8.46 11.51 66.56
CA GLY A 10 8.35 12.09 65.22
C GLY A 10 9.68 11.95 64.49
N HIS A 11 9.99 10.77 63.94
CA HIS A 11 11.14 10.62 63.05
C HIS A 11 10.83 11.39 61.75
N GLN A 12 11.24 12.65 61.70
CA GLN A 12 11.06 13.50 60.53
C GLN A 12 11.89 12.95 59.38
N ILE A 13 11.23 12.58 58.29
CA ILE A 13 11.89 12.14 57.07
C ILE A 13 12.79 13.29 56.57
N PRO A 14 14.09 13.06 56.31
CA PRO A 14 14.99 14.09 55.83
C PRO A 14 14.51 14.70 54.51
N GLN A 15 14.59 16.03 54.40
CA GLN A 15 14.19 16.76 53.18
C GLN A 15 14.97 16.31 51.93
N SER A 16 16.19 15.79 52.10
CA SER A 16 16.98 15.18 51.02
C SER A 16 16.28 13.97 50.41
N TYR A 17 15.74 13.08 51.25
CA TYR A 17 15.01 11.90 50.82
C TYR A 17 13.75 12.25 50.03
N LEU A 18 13.05 13.33 50.41
CA LEU A 18 11.88 13.81 49.68
C LEU A 18 12.24 14.37 48.29
N LYS A 19 13.40 15.03 48.15
CA LYS A 19 13.90 15.51 46.86
C LYS A 19 14.32 14.36 45.94
N ASP A 20 14.95 13.34 46.50
CA ASP A 20 15.35 12.14 45.77
C ASP A 20 14.10 11.39 45.27
N LEU A 21 13.11 11.19 46.13
CA LEU A 21 11.82 10.59 45.74
C LEU A 21 11.10 11.37 44.63
N ALA A 22 11.07 12.70 44.71
CA ALA A 22 10.47 13.53 43.68
C ALA A 22 11.24 13.43 42.34
N THR A 23 12.56 13.28 42.40
CA THR A 23 13.43 13.13 41.23
C THR A 23 13.22 11.76 40.58
N GLU A 24 13.19 10.69 41.36
CA GLU A 24 12.92 9.34 40.88
C GLU A 24 11.49 9.21 40.32
N SER A 25 10.49 9.84 40.97
CA SER A 25 9.12 9.92 40.46
C SER A 25 9.04 10.61 39.09
N ARG A 26 9.76 11.73 38.91
CA ARG A 26 9.82 12.44 37.62
C ARG A 26 10.49 11.61 36.53
N LYS A 27 11.59 10.92 36.84
CA LYS A 27 12.27 9.99 35.91
C LYS A 27 11.33 8.85 35.49
N MET A 28 10.68 8.21 36.46
CA MET A 28 9.71 7.14 36.21
C MET A 28 8.57 7.63 35.31
N THR A 29 8.02 8.81 35.61
CA THR A 29 6.96 9.43 34.79
C THR A 29 7.42 9.66 33.36
N ALA A 30 8.62 10.22 33.17
CA ALA A 30 9.19 10.43 31.84
C ALA A 30 9.42 9.11 31.07
N ILE A 31 9.86 8.05 31.75
CA ILE A 31 10.01 6.71 31.17
C ILE A 31 8.64 6.15 30.74
N PHE A 32 7.61 6.27 31.57
CA PHE A 32 6.25 5.86 31.22
C PHE A 32 5.73 6.60 29.98
N PHE A 33 5.95 7.91 29.89
CA PHE A 33 5.60 8.67 28.69
C PHE A 33 6.38 8.22 27.46
N ALA A 34 7.70 8.05 27.57
CA ALA A 34 8.53 7.59 26.46
C ALA A 34 8.13 6.19 25.97
N LEU A 35 7.82 5.27 26.88
CA LEU A 35 7.40 3.89 26.56
C LEU A 35 6.03 3.83 25.88
N TRP A 36 5.14 4.82 26.11
CA TRP A 36 3.79 4.84 25.53
C TRP A 36 3.67 5.72 24.27
N THR A 37 4.41 6.82 24.16
CA THR A 37 4.31 7.74 23.01
C THR A 37 5.21 7.35 21.84
N LEU A 38 6.39 6.78 22.09
CA LEU A 38 7.28 6.33 21.02
C LEU A 38 6.66 5.25 20.12
N PRO A 39 5.96 4.21 20.64
CA PRO A 39 5.31 3.22 19.77
C PRO A 39 4.24 3.82 18.86
N PHE A 40 3.50 4.83 19.34
CA PHE A 40 2.49 5.54 18.53
C PHE A 40 3.10 6.34 17.37
N CYS A 41 4.34 6.83 17.51
CA CYS A 41 5.09 7.45 16.40
C CYS A 41 5.63 6.43 15.38
N ILE A 42 5.65 5.13 15.70
CA ILE A 42 6.27 4.08 14.87
C ILE A 42 5.21 3.16 14.22
N MET A 43 3.91 3.34 14.49
CA MET A 43 2.85 2.64 13.76
C MET A 43 2.80 3.14 12.31
N GLN A 44 3.57 2.49 11.45
CA GLN A 44 3.47 2.64 10.00
C GLN A 44 2.16 2.00 9.55
N VAL A 45 1.30 2.77 8.88
CA VAL A 45 0.20 2.21 8.11
C VAL A 45 0.84 1.52 6.89
N ASP A 46 0.69 0.20 6.80
CA ASP A 46 1.03 -0.54 5.58
C ASP A 46 0.14 -0.01 4.45
N ALA A 47 0.71 0.76 3.53
CA ALA A 47 0.03 1.16 2.31
C ALA A 47 -0.36 -0.09 1.53
N LYS A 48 -1.65 -0.42 1.53
CA LYS A 48 -2.18 -1.53 0.71
C LYS A 48 -2.05 -1.13 -0.75
N ALA A 49 -1.45 -1.99 -1.56
CA ALA A 49 -1.30 -1.73 -2.99
C ALA A 49 -2.66 -1.61 -3.68
N VAL A 50 -2.89 -0.54 -4.44
CA VAL A 50 -4.11 -0.30 -5.22
C VAL A 50 -3.88 -0.71 -6.67
N PHE A 51 -4.69 -1.65 -7.17
CA PHE A 51 -4.60 -2.10 -8.57
C PHE A 51 -5.82 -1.64 -9.35
N ALA A 52 -5.59 -1.08 -10.54
CA ALA A 52 -6.66 -0.79 -11.50
C ALA A 52 -6.77 -1.90 -12.54
N HIS A 53 -7.99 -2.15 -13.02
CA HIS A 53 -8.23 -3.09 -14.11
C HIS A 53 -7.83 -2.45 -15.44
N PHE A 54 -6.93 -3.10 -16.18
CA PHE A 54 -6.51 -2.66 -17.50
C PHE A 54 -6.91 -3.69 -18.55
N MET A 55 -7.80 -3.30 -19.46
CA MET A 55 -8.30 -4.15 -20.54
C MET A 55 -7.36 -4.06 -21.74
N VAL A 56 -6.60 -5.12 -22.01
CA VAL A 56 -5.82 -5.26 -23.26
C VAL A 56 -6.76 -5.60 -24.44
N ARG A 57 -7.88 -6.25 -24.13
CA ARG A 57 -8.82 -6.90 -25.07
C ARG A 57 -9.80 -5.98 -25.79
N SER A 58 -10.24 -6.40 -26.98
CA SER A 58 -11.40 -5.90 -27.75
C SER A 58 -12.73 -5.76 -26.97
N SER A 59 -13.36 -4.58 -27.02
CA SER A 59 -14.69 -4.32 -26.44
C SER A 59 -15.82 -4.14 -27.46
N VAL A 60 -15.55 -4.19 -28.77
CA VAL A 60 -16.59 -3.97 -29.79
C VAL A 60 -16.63 -5.09 -30.83
N GLN A 61 -17.70 -5.89 -30.77
CA GLN A 61 -18.10 -6.75 -31.87
C GLN A 61 -19.01 -5.97 -32.83
N ILE A 62 -18.45 -5.45 -33.93
CA ILE A 62 -19.29 -4.94 -35.01
C ILE A 62 -19.86 -6.13 -35.77
N LEU A 63 -21.15 -6.41 -35.59
CA LEU A 63 -21.89 -7.41 -36.35
C LEU A 63 -22.02 -6.95 -37.82
N LYS A 64 -21.03 -7.24 -38.66
CA LYS A 64 -21.18 -7.15 -40.12
C LYS A 64 -21.59 -8.53 -40.64
N ALA A 65 -22.85 -8.63 -41.07
CA ALA A 65 -23.54 -9.89 -41.37
C ALA A 65 -22.91 -10.78 -42.47
N ASN A 66 -21.84 -10.38 -43.18
CA ASN A 66 -21.30 -11.13 -44.31
C ASN A 66 -19.79 -11.03 -44.57
N TYR A 67 -18.96 -10.61 -43.61
CA TYR A 67 -17.49 -10.69 -43.73
C TYR A 67 -16.87 -11.05 -42.37
N SER A 68 -15.77 -11.80 -42.39
CA SER A 68 -14.96 -12.20 -41.24
C SER A 68 -15.01 -11.17 -40.10
N SER A 69 -15.41 -11.60 -38.89
CA SER A 69 -15.51 -10.73 -37.72
C SER A 69 -14.15 -10.12 -37.38
N SER A 70 -13.83 -8.94 -37.94
CA SER A 70 -12.71 -8.12 -37.53
C SER A 70 -13.10 -7.44 -36.22
N ARG A 71 -12.75 -8.10 -35.12
CA ARG A 71 -12.85 -7.54 -33.76
C ARG A 71 -11.60 -6.70 -33.53
N VAL A 72 -11.77 -5.46 -33.07
CA VAL A 72 -10.65 -4.55 -32.81
C VAL A 72 -10.25 -4.61 -31.34
N GLY A 73 -8.99 -4.94 -31.05
CA GLY A 73 -8.44 -4.99 -29.67
C GLY A 73 -8.44 -3.60 -29.02
N ASN A 74 -8.70 -3.46 -27.71
CA ASN A 74 -8.64 -2.15 -27.03
C ASN A 74 -7.26 -1.50 -27.21
N THR A 75 -6.22 -2.32 -27.26
CA THR A 75 -4.84 -1.89 -27.48
C THR A 75 -4.31 -2.23 -28.88
N GLU A 76 -5.17 -2.56 -29.86
CA GLU A 76 -4.71 -2.97 -31.20
C GLU A 76 -3.88 -1.89 -31.89
N ASN A 77 -4.24 -0.63 -31.69
CA ASN A 77 -3.54 0.51 -32.27
C ASN A 77 -2.64 1.23 -31.24
N TYR A 78 -2.47 0.66 -30.04
CA TYR A 78 -1.56 1.25 -29.07
C TYR A 78 -0.13 1.06 -29.55
N ALA A 79 0.63 2.15 -29.51
CA ALA A 79 2.08 2.12 -29.56
C ALA A 79 2.65 2.13 -28.13
N MET A 80 3.96 1.90 -28.01
CA MET A 80 4.67 1.92 -26.73
C MET A 80 4.36 3.18 -25.89
N LYS A 81 4.33 4.36 -26.53
CA LYS A 81 4.05 5.65 -25.88
C LYS A 81 2.69 5.69 -25.17
N ASP A 82 1.70 4.94 -25.66
CA ASP A 82 0.35 4.96 -25.11
C ASP A 82 0.32 4.16 -23.79
N PHE A 83 1.08 3.04 -23.74
CA PHE A 83 1.29 2.30 -22.49
C PHE A 83 2.09 3.08 -21.46
N GLU A 84 3.15 3.76 -21.89
CA GLU A 84 3.95 4.65 -21.00
C GLU A 84 3.09 5.76 -20.41
N TYR A 85 2.22 6.35 -21.24
CA TYR A 85 1.28 7.37 -20.82
C TYR A 85 0.28 6.86 -19.79
N ASP A 86 -0.35 5.71 -20.04
CA ASP A 86 -1.33 5.12 -19.10
C ASP A 86 -0.70 4.73 -17.77
N VAL A 87 0.52 4.17 -17.78
CA VAL A 87 1.29 3.89 -16.55
C VAL A 87 1.62 5.18 -15.80
N SER A 88 2.01 6.25 -16.52
CA SER A 88 2.28 7.54 -15.90
C SER A 88 1.04 8.14 -15.24
N LEU A 89 -0.12 8.09 -15.89
CA LEU A 89 -1.38 8.55 -15.32
C LEU A 89 -1.78 7.73 -14.09
N ALA A 90 -1.58 6.41 -14.11
CA ALA A 90 -1.88 5.57 -12.97
C ALA A 90 -1.01 5.92 -11.76
N GLN A 91 0.29 6.14 -11.95
CA GLN A 91 1.18 6.58 -10.88
C GLN A 91 0.80 7.95 -10.33
N GLN A 92 0.43 8.90 -11.20
CA GLN A 92 -0.09 10.22 -10.79
C GLN A 92 -1.37 10.11 -9.97
N ALA A 93 -2.19 9.09 -10.23
CA ALA A 93 -3.40 8.78 -9.48
C ALA A 93 -3.15 7.90 -8.23
N HIS A 94 -1.89 7.67 -7.86
CA HIS A 94 -1.49 6.80 -6.75
C HIS A 94 -1.97 5.34 -6.88
N ILE A 95 -2.12 4.85 -8.11
CA ILE A 95 -2.32 3.42 -8.39
C ILE A 95 -0.95 2.74 -8.41
N ASP A 96 -0.83 1.62 -7.73
CA ASP A 96 0.41 0.86 -7.58
C ASP A 96 0.71 -0.07 -8.75
N GLY A 97 -0.34 -0.49 -9.46
CA GLY A 97 -0.22 -1.46 -10.52
C GLY A 97 -1.49 -1.66 -11.33
N PHE A 98 -1.35 -2.41 -12.42
CA PHE A 98 -2.48 -2.89 -13.20
C PHE A 98 -2.72 -4.37 -13.02
N ALA A 99 -3.99 -4.73 -12.89
CA ALA A 99 -4.47 -6.06 -13.18
C ALA A 99 -4.75 -6.13 -14.69
N LEU A 100 -3.89 -6.83 -15.43
CA LEU A 100 -4.01 -7.00 -16.87
C LEU A 100 -5.03 -8.10 -17.16
N ASN A 101 -6.13 -7.70 -17.80
CA ASN A 101 -7.11 -8.62 -18.36
C ASN A 101 -6.71 -8.95 -19.81
N ILE A 102 -6.37 -10.22 -20.03
CA ILE A 102 -5.86 -10.75 -21.30
C ILE A 102 -6.72 -11.94 -21.71
N ALA A 103 -7.26 -11.92 -22.94
CA ALA A 103 -8.05 -13.04 -23.46
C ALA A 103 -7.16 -14.06 -24.17
N TYR A 104 -7.47 -15.35 -24.04
CA TYR A 104 -6.78 -16.41 -24.78
C TYR A 104 -6.94 -16.21 -26.31
N ARG A 105 -5.85 -16.45 -27.06
CA ARG A 105 -5.75 -16.38 -28.55
C ARG A 105 -6.03 -15.01 -29.20
N GLU A 106 -6.01 -13.92 -28.44
CA GLU A 106 -6.11 -12.60 -29.05
C GLU A 106 -4.80 -12.24 -29.79
N ALA A 107 -4.92 -11.84 -31.06
CA ALA A 107 -3.78 -11.65 -31.96
C ALA A 107 -2.83 -10.52 -31.50
N THR A 108 -3.37 -9.52 -30.80
CA THR A 108 -2.63 -8.36 -30.30
C THR A 108 -1.84 -8.64 -29.03
N ASN A 109 -2.12 -9.76 -28.33
CA ASN A 109 -1.51 -10.08 -27.03
C ASN A 109 0.01 -10.03 -27.06
N ALA A 110 0.65 -10.68 -28.03
CA ALA A 110 2.11 -10.76 -28.08
C ALA A 110 2.77 -9.37 -28.10
N GLY A 111 2.21 -8.44 -28.87
CA GLY A 111 2.70 -7.06 -28.96
C GLY A 111 2.33 -6.24 -27.73
N SER A 112 1.04 -6.17 -27.41
CA SER A 112 0.53 -5.31 -26.33
C SER A 112 1.03 -5.72 -24.95
N VAL A 113 1.13 -7.02 -24.67
CA VAL A 113 1.67 -7.53 -23.40
C VAL A 113 3.15 -7.17 -23.28
N ASN A 114 3.95 -7.38 -24.34
CA ASN A 114 5.37 -7.02 -24.32
C ASN A 114 5.59 -5.52 -24.05
N MET A 115 4.85 -4.65 -24.76
CA MET A 115 4.93 -3.20 -24.56
C MET A 115 4.52 -2.79 -23.15
N MET A 116 3.42 -3.34 -22.61
CA MET A 116 2.97 -3.07 -21.24
C MET A 116 4.04 -3.49 -20.21
N PHE A 117 4.65 -4.67 -20.36
CA PHE A 117 5.72 -5.11 -19.47
C PHE A 117 6.95 -4.19 -19.53
N ASN A 118 7.34 -3.74 -20.73
CA ASN A 118 8.46 -2.80 -20.87
C ASN A 118 8.16 -1.44 -20.24
N ALA A 119 6.95 -0.91 -20.44
CA ALA A 119 6.51 0.37 -19.87
C ALA A 119 6.50 0.28 -18.33
N ALA A 120 5.91 -0.78 -17.79
CA ALA A 120 5.85 -1.01 -16.36
C ALA A 120 7.23 -1.22 -15.74
N GLN A 121 8.12 -1.98 -16.38
CA GLN A 121 9.50 -2.18 -15.91
C GLN A 121 10.26 -0.86 -15.82
N THR A 122 10.13 -0.02 -16.86
CA THR A 122 10.77 1.30 -16.92
C THR A 122 10.29 2.22 -15.80
N ALA A 123 8.98 2.17 -15.50
CA ALA A 123 8.34 2.97 -14.46
C ALA A 123 8.39 2.36 -13.05
N ARG A 124 8.96 1.15 -12.88
CA ARG A 124 8.85 0.33 -11.64
C ARG A 124 7.39 0.11 -11.18
N PHE A 125 6.50 -0.04 -12.13
CA PHE A 125 5.07 -0.23 -11.93
C PHE A 125 4.72 -1.72 -11.79
N LYS A 126 3.73 -2.06 -10.94
CA LYS A 126 3.38 -3.47 -10.67
C LYS A 126 2.38 -3.96 -11.71
N LEU A 127 2.53 -5.22 -12.13
CA LEU A 127 1.57 -5.89 -13.01
C LEU A 127 1.16 -7.23 -12.38
N ILE A 128 -0.14 -7.51 -12.41
CA ILE A 128 -0.67 -8.86 -12.16
C ILE A 128 -1.45 -9.31 -13.39
N LEU A 129 -1.27 -10.56 -13.78
CA LEU A 129 -1.97 -11.17 -14.90
C LEU A 129 -3.19 -11.91 -14.38
N PHE A 130 -4.35 -11.72 -15.00
CA PHE A 130 -5.49 -12.58 -14.74
C PHE A 130 -6.28 -12.83 -16.02
N ASP A 131 -6.79 -14.06 -16.11
CA ASP A 131 -7.65 -14.47 -17.21
C ASP A 131 -9.11 -14.22 -16.86
N TYR A 132 -9.85 -13.72 -17.85
CA TYR A 132 -11.29 -13.73 -17.82
C TYR A 132 -11.77 -14.68 -18.93
N ALA A 133 -12.37 -15.81 -18.53
CA ALA A 133 -12.62 -17.00 -19.35
C ALA A 133 -13.61 -16.85 -20.54
N ASP A 134 -13.80 -15.65 -21.07
CA ASP A 134 -14.71 -15.37 -22.17
C ASP A 134 -14.29 -16.01 -23.51
N TRP A 135 -13.03 -16.45 -23.66
CA TRP A 135 -12.52 -17.17 -24.85
C TRP A 135 -12.11 -18.62 -24.55
N GLY A 136 -12.64 -19.15 -23.46
CA GLY A 136 -12.27 -20.46 -22.92
C GLY A 136 -11.04 -20.38 -22.01
N PRO A 137 -10.81 -21.43 -21.21
CA PRO A 137 -9.67 -21.49 -20.31
C PRO A 137 -8.36 -21.49 -21.11
N TRP A 138 -7.30 -20.91 -20.53
CA TRP A 138 -5.94 -21.15 -21.00
C TRP A 138 -5.61 -22.66 -20.85
N PRO A 139 -4.98 -23.29 -21.86
CA PRO A 139 -4.61 -24.71 -21.82
C PRO A 139 -3.48 -25.01 -20.84
#